data_AF-A0AA41G1G3-F1
#
_entry.id   AF-A0AA41G1G3-F1
#
_cell.length_a   1.000
_cell.length_b   1.000
_cell.length_c   1.000
_cell.angle_alpha   90.00
_cell.angle_beta   90.00
_cell.angle_gamma   90.00
#
_symmetry.space_group_name_H-M   'P 1'
#
loop_
_entity.id
_entity.type
_entity.pdbx_description
1 polymer ?
#
loop_
_entity_poly.entity_id
_entity_poly.type
_entity_poly.pdbx_seq_one_letter_code
_entity_poly.pdbx_strand_id
1 'polypeptide(L)'
;MTGTYEQLQQCPQTGISRSDLNFEERSEVRAIQVKGTSGLSQTNNPGKFTDVFYLDGEEKAAAETFAAENAALLEQLDLSARNVLQTSLARELYDLILDASGRRDIERYPTVVVETHEDGTQWVINRDRYETRVDRRYTTSETGSARIPGETSLHDIYESLGDTITEANLRNTTIAGDVRQVLDYYRVSSTFECVPVTTDDQQLAVRKRTQATQS
;
A
#
# COMPACT_ATOMS: atom_id res chain seq x y z
N MET A 1 -27.20 -22.45 15.82
CA MET A 1 -25.85 -21.87 15.77
C MET A 1 -24.85 -22.97 16.08
N THR A 2 -23.80 -23.12 15.28
CA THR A 2 -22.74 -24.12 15.49
C THR A 2 -21.62 -23.54 16.36
N GLY A 3 -20.91 -24.39 17.11
CA GLY A 3 -19.78 -23.94 17.92
C GLY A 3 -18.65 -23.30 17.09
N THR A 4 -18.46 -23.77 15.85
CA THR A 4 -17.51 -23.17 14.90
C THR A 4 -17.93 -21.74 14.53
N TYR A 5 -19.22 -21.50 14.32
CA TYR A 5 -19.72 -20.16 14.03
C TYR A 5 -19.65 -19.24 15.26
N GLU A 6 -19.89 -19.76 16.46
CA GLU A 6 -19.66 -19.02 17.72
C GLU A 6 -18.21 -18.55 17.87
N GLN A 7 -17.23 -19.40 17.51
CA GLN A 7 -15.82 -19.02 17.51
C GLN A 7 -15.52 -17.90 16.50
N LEU A 8 -16.08 -18.01 15.29
CA LEU A 8 -15.93 -17.00 14.24
C LEU A 8 -16.56 -15.65 14.61
N GLN A 9 -17.59 -15.63 15.45
CA GLN A 9 -18.15 -14.38 15.98
C GLN A 9 -17.25 -13.69 17.01
N GLN A 10 -16.26 -14.40 17.59
CA GLN A 10 -15.31 -13.81 18.53
C GLN A 10 -14.08 -13.25 17.81
N CYS A 11 -13.55 -14.02 16.86
CA CYS A 11 -12.43 -13.61 16.01
C CYS A 11 -12.23 -14.56 14.82
N PRO A 12 -11.47 -14.13 13.80
CA PRO A 12 -11.03 -15.00 12.71
C PRO A 12 -10.31 -16.26 13.22
N GLN A 13 -10.52 -17.39 12.53
CA GLN A 13 -10.04 -18.70 12.95
C GLN A 13 -9.19 -19.38 11.87
N THR A 14 -8.21 -20.17 12.30
CA THR A 14 -7.48 -21.13 11.44
C THR A 14 -7.97 -22.56 11.69
N GLY A 15 -7.72 -23.47 10.74
CA GLY A 15 -7.91 -24.91 10.94
C GLY A 15 -9.36 -25.39 11.10
N ILE A 16 -10.36 -24.52 10.98
CA ILE A 16 -11.77 -24.90 11.05
C ILE A 16 -12.25 -25.53 9.74
N SER A 17 -13.19 -26.47 9.82
CA SER A 17 -13.82 -27.07 8.66
C SER A 17 -15.16 -26.41 8.34
N ARG A 18 -15.35 -25.95 7.10
CA ARG A 18 -16.66 -25.43 6.63
C ARG A 18 -17.76 -26.50 6.62
N SER A 19 -17.42 -27.78 6.72
CA SER A 19 -18.41 -28.85 6.89
C SER A 19 -19.18 -28.73 8.20
N ASP A 20 -18.57 -28.11 9.21
CA ASP A 20 -19.10 -28.05 10.58
C ASP A 20 -20.08 -26.89 10.78
N LEU A 21 -20.20 -26.03 9.76
CA LEU A 21 -21.14 -24.93 9.67
C LEU A 21 -22.44 -25.38 8.99
N ASN A 22 -23.57 -24.81 9.39
CA ASN A 22 -24.83 -25.01 8.69
C ASN A 22 -24.89 -24.19 7.37
N PHE A 23 -25.96 -24.33 6.59
CA PHE A 23 -26.07 -23.66 5.28
C PHE A 23 -26.05 -22.12 5.38
N GLU A 24 -26.78 -21.54 6.32
CA GLU A 24 -26.87 -20.09 6.52
C GLU A 24 -25.51 -19.54 6.99
N GLU A 25 -24.92 -20.17 8.00
CA GLU A 25 -23.60 -19.81 8.53
C GLU A 25 -22.52 -19.87 7.44
N ARG A 26 -22.52 -20.92 6.60
CA ARG A 26 -21.58 -21.04 5.48
C ARG A 26 -21.65 -19.89 4.49
N SER A 27 -22.81 -19.26 4.33
CA SER A 27 -23.00 -18.14 3.39
C SER A 27 -22.35 -16.84 3.87
N GLU A 28 -22.18 -16.71 5.18
CA GLU A 28 -21.59 -15.55 5.84
C GLU A 28 -20.06 -15.69 5.98
N VAL A 29 -19.57 -16.92 6.08
CA VAL A 29 -18.13 -17.17 6.24
C VAL A 29 -17.35 -16.91 4.95
N ARG A 30 -16.34 -16.05 5.08
CA ARG A 30 -15.29 -15.75 4.11
C ARG A 30 -14.00 -16.48 4.48
N ALA A 31 -13.04 -16.50 3.56
CA ALA A 31 -11.75 -17.12 3.81
C ALA A 31 -10.63 -16.43 3.03
N ILE A 32 -9.49 -16.22 3.69
CA ILE A 32 -8.22 -15.91 3.05
C ILE A 32 -7.57 -17.24 2.70
N GLN A 33 -7.59 -17.60 1.43
CA GLN A 33 -7.03 -18.85 0.92
C GLN A 33 -6.05 -18.56 -0.21
N VAL A 34 -4.79 -18.93 0.00
CA VAL A 34 -3.74 -18.75 -1.00
C VAL A 34 -3.62 -20.04 -1.81
N LYS A 35 -3.95 -19.96 -3.09
CA LYS A 35 -3.84 -21.13 -3.97
C LYS A 35 -2.43 -21.19 -4.53
N GLY A 36 -1.82 -22.37 -4.46
CA GLY A 36 -0.52 -22.63 -5.10
C GLY A 36 -0.60 -22.24 -6.58
N THR A 37 0.32 -21.38 -7.01
CA THR A 37 0.34 -20.87 -8.38
C THR A 37 1.50 -21.50 -9.14
N SER A 38 1.20 -22.17 -10.26
CA SER A 38 2.20 -22.78 -11.14
C SER A 38 3.03 -21.71 -11.85
N GLY A 39 4.35 -21.89 -11.95
CA GLY A 39 5.23 -21.02 -12.73
C GLY A 39 5.84 -19.83 -11.97
N LEU A 40 5.60 -19.70 -10.66
CA LEU A 40 6.34 -18.77 -9.80
C LEU A 40 7.61 -19.43 -9.23
N SER A 41 8.68 -18.66 -9.04
CA SER A 41 9.85 -19.10 -8.29
C SER A 41 9.49 -19.41 -6.83
N GLN A 42 10.33 -20.17 -6.12
CA GLN A 42 10.11 -20.46 -4.70
C GLN A 42 10.02 -19.19 -3.85
N THR A 43 10.81 -18.15 -4.14
CA THR A 43 10.72 -16.85 -3.46
C THR A 43 9.39 -16.13 -3.68
N ASN A 44 8.70 -16.41 -4.78
CA ASN A 44 7.38 -15.87 -5.10
C ASN A 44 6.23 -16.82 -4.70
N ASN A 45 6.56 -18.03 -4.24
CA ASN A 45 5.64 -19.08 -3.79
C ASN A 45 6.35 -19.97 -2.73
N PRO A 46 6.52 -19.46 -1.49
CA PRO A 46 7.36 -20.09 -0.47
C PRO A 46 6.77 -21.38 0.11
N GLY A 47 5.51 -21.69 -0.20
CA GLY A 47 4.84 -22.89 0.26
C GLY A 47 3.34 -22.68 0.42
N LYS A 48 2.73 -23.59 1.18
CA LYS A 48 1.30 -23.53 1.49
C LYS A 48 1.07 -22.64 2.71
N PHE A 49 0.31 -21.56 2.52
CA PHE A 49 -0.17 -20.73 3.62
C PHE A 49 -1.28 -21.43 4.40
N THR A 50 -1.36 -21.14 5.69
CA THR A 50 -2.48 -21.49 6.55
C THR A 50 -3.68 -20.61 6.19
N ASP A 51 -4.80 -21.26 5.87
CA ASP A 51 -6.06 -20.57 5.58
C ASP A 51 -6.64 -19.92 6.85
N VAL A 52 -7.19 -18.72 6.69
CA VAL A 52 -7.93 -18.01 7.75
C VAL A 52 -9.37 -17.84 7.33
N PHE A 53 -10.31 -18.19 8.21
CA PHE A 53 -11.75 -18.04 8.03
C PHE A 53 -12.26 -16.91 8.91
N TYR A 54 -13.20 -16.11 8.41
CA TYR A 54 -13.69 -14.91 9.07
C TYR A 54 -15.11 -14.56 8.64
N LEU A 55 -15.78 -13.67 9.36
CA LEU A 55 -17.09 -13.15 8.99
C LEU A 55 -16.96 -11.87 8.14
N ASP A 56 -17.92 -11.64 7.25
CA ASP A 56 -17.98 -10.44 6.40
C ASP A 56 -17.86 -9.15 7.25
N GLY A 57 -16.95 -8.25 6.88
CA GLY A 57 -16.64 -7.04 7.67
C GLY A 57 -15.46 -7.18 8.65
N GLU A 58 -14.88 -8.38 8.80
CA GLU A 58 -13.70 -8.62 9.63
C GLU A 58 -12.38 -8.72 8.83
N GLU A 59 -12.32 -8.15 7.61
CA GLU A 59 -11.19 -8.30 6.69
C GLU A 59 -9.86 -7.88 7.32
N LYS A 60 -9.87 -6.80 8.12
CA LYS A 60 -8.69 -6.30 8.80
C LYS A 60 -8.19 -7.30 9.87
N ALA A 61 -9.09 -7.77 10.74
CA ALA A 61 -8.73 -8.74 11.77
C ALA A 61 -8.29 -10.08 11.16
N ALA A 62 -8.90 -10.46 10.03
CA ALA A 62 -8.53 -11.67 9.29
C ALA A 62 -7.13 -11.54 8.68
N ALA A 63 -6.79 -10.38 8.12
CA ALA A 63 -5.47 -10.10 7.60
C ALA A 63 -4.39 -10.08 8.71
N GLU A 64 -4.71 -9.52 9.88
CA GLU A 64 -3.83 -9.55 11.06
C GLU A 64 -3.57 -10.98 11.53
N THR A 65 -4.62 -11.80 11.64
CA THR A 65 -4.51 -13.22 11.99
C THR A 65 -3.69 -13.97 10.93
N PHE A 66 -3.95 -13.72 9.65
CA PHE A 66 -3.20 -14.35 8.56
C PHE A 66 -1.72 -13.98 8.60
N ALA A 67 -1.41 -12.72 8.86
CA ALA A 67 -0.03 -12.23 8.95
C ALA A 67 0.73 -12.86 10.11
N ALA A 68 0.10 -12.96 11.28
CA ALA A 68 0.69 -13.61 12.46
C ALA A 68 0.95 -15.10 12.22
N GLU A 69 -0.03 -15.83 11.69
CA GLU A 69 0.04 -17.28 11.48
C GLU A 69 1.01 -17.68 10.37
N ASN A 70 1.23 -16.79 9.39
CA ASN A 70 2.07 -17.06 8.22
C ASN A 70 3.35 -16.23 8.19
N ALA A 71 3.77 -15.62 9.30
CA ALA A 71 4.90 -14.68 9.36
C ALA A 71 6.17 -15.21 8.66
N ALA A 72 6.58 -16.45 8.95
CA ALA A 72 7.79 -17.05 8.37
C ALA A 72 7.70 -17.24 6.84
N LEU A 73 6.50 -17.46 6.28
CA LEU A 73 6.31 -17.54 4.83
C LEU A 73 6.26 -16.15 4.20
N LEU A 74 5.67 -15.18 4.92
CA LEU A 74 5.60 -13.78 4.48
C LEU A 74 6.99 -13.13 4.41
N GLU A 75 7.89 -13.45 5.33
CA GLU A 75 9.29 -12.98 5.30
C GLU A 75 10.06 -13.47 4.06
N GLN A 76 9.75 -14.67 3.56
CA GLN A 76 10.40 -15.24 2.38
C GLN A 76 9.87 -14.69 1.06
N LEU A 77 8.74 -13.97 1.11
CA LEU A 77 8.04 -13.51 -0.09
C LEU A 77 8.80 -12.34 -0.73
N ASP A 78 9.09 -12.48 -2.02
CA ASP A 78 9.60 -11.37 -2.82
C ASP A 78 8.46 -10.40 -3.19
N LEU A 79 8.52 -9.16 -2.68
CA LEU A 79 7.55 -8.11 -2.98
C LEU A 79 7.93 -7.24 -4.17
N SER A 80 9.18 -7.32 -4.64
CA SER A 80 9.65 -6.56 -5.79
C SER A 80 9.04 -7.08 -7.11
N ALA A 81 8.56 -8.32 -7.09
CA ALA A 81 7.93 -8.99 -8.20
C ALA A 81 6.49 -9.44 -7.88
N ARG A 82 5.79 -9.91 -8.92
CA ARG A 82 4.45 -10.48 -8.76
C ARG A 82 4.54 -11.80 -7.97
N ASN A 83 3.79 -11.89 -6.88
CA ASN A 83 3.84 -13.03 -5.96
C ASN A 83 2.50 -13.77 -5.81
N VAL A 84 2.54 -14.91 -5.10
CA VAL A 84 1.40 -15.82 -4.93
C VAL A 84 0.21 -15.21 -4.19
N LEU A 85 0.43 -14.24 -3.30
CA LEU A 85 -0.65 -13.54 -2.61
C LEU A 85 -1.40 -12.62 -3.56
N GLN A 86 -0.67 -11.83 -4.37
CA GLN A 86 -1.24 -10.95 -5.39
C GLN A 86 -2.07 -11.70 -6.44
N THR A 87 -1.74 -12.97 -6.72
CA THR A 87 -2.51 -13.79 -7.68
C THR A 87 -3.72 -14.47 -7.06
N SER A 88 -3.71 -14.69 -5.74
CA SER A 88 -4.75 -15.47 -5.05
C SER A 88 -5.83 -14.59 -4.41
N LEU A 89 -5.47 -13.37 -4.02
CA LEU A 89 -6.29 -12.52 -3.16
C LEU A 89 -6.78 -11.28 -3.92
N ALA A 90 -7.92 -10.75 -3.47
CA ALA A 90 -8.33 -9.41 -3.85
C ALA A 90 -7.29 -8.38 -3.36
N ARG A 91 -7.16 -7.26 -4.10
CA ARG A 91 -6.12 -6.26 -3.81
C ARG A 91 -6.21 -5.72 -2.38
N GLU A 92 -7.43 -5.48 -1.90
CA GLU A 92 -7.68 -4.97 -0.55
C GLU A 92 -7.13 -5.89 0.55
N LEU A 93 -7.40 -7.21 0.45
CA LEU A 93 -6.88 -8.19 1.40
C LEU A 93 -5.35 -8.31 1.32
N TYR A 94 -4.80 -8.30 0.10
CA TYR A 94 -3.34 -8.30 -0.07
C TYR A 94 -2.70 -7.10 0.62
N ASP A 95 -3.25 -5.90 0.39
CA ASP A 95 -2.81 -4.67 1.03
C ASP A 95 -2.90 -4.79 2.56
N LEU A 96 -4.04 -5.23 3.13
CA LEU A 96 -4.19 -5.42 4.58
C LEU A 96 -3.17 -6.39 5.18
N ILE A 97 -2.82 -7.47 4.47
CA ILE A 97 -1.80 -8.43 4.92
C ILE A 97 -0.40 -7.79 4.93
N LEU A 98 -0.07 -6.97 3.92
CA LEU A 98 1.20 -6.23 3.90
C LEU A 98 1.28 -5.24 5.08
N ASP A 99 0.17 -4.59 5.41
CA ASP A 99 0.05 -3.70 6.58
C ASP A 99 0.33 -4.45 7.88
N ALA A 100 -0.39 -5.55 8.08
CA ALA A 100 -0.32 -6.34 9.31
C ALA A 100 1.04 -7.03 9.49
N SER A 101 1.73 -7.34 8.40
CA SER A 101 3.08 -7.91 8.44
C SER A 101 4.19 -6.86 8.57
N GLY A 102 3.85 -5.57 8.63
CA GLY A 102 4.82 -4.47 8.74
C GLY A 102 5.70 -4.29 7.50
N ARG A 103 5.31 -4.87 6.35
CA ARG A 103 6.08 -4.78 5.09
C ARG A 103 5.74 -3.54 4.27
N ARG A 104 4.86 -2.70 4.79
CA ARG A 104 4.58 -1.36 4.31
C ARG A 104 4.33 -0.43 5.49
N ASP A 105 4.63 0.84 5.27
CA ASP A 105 4.25 1.94 6.14
C ASP A 105 3.33 2.90 5.39
N ILE A 106 2.31 3.42 6.06
CA ILE A 106 1.28 4.28 5.45
C ILE A 106 1.13 5.57 6.27
N GLU A 107 1.51 6.68 5.66
CA GLU A 107 1.28 8.01 6.16
C GLU A 107 0.12 8.67 5.41
N ARG A 108 -0.88 9.15 6.16
CA ARG A 108 -2.05 9.83 5.57
C ARG A 108 -1.98 11.33 5.79
N TYR A 109 -2.00 12.07 4.70
CA TYR A 109 -2.07 13.53 4.68
C TYR A 109 -3.49 13.99 4.26
N PRO A 110 -3.82 15.29 4.33
CA PRO A 110 -5.15 15.76 3.96
C PRO A 110 -5.55 15.42 2.51
N THR A 111 -4.62 15.46 1.56
CA THR A 111 -4.90 15.30 0.13
C THR A 111 -4.18 14.13 -0.53
N VAL A 112 -3.15 13.58 0.11
CA VAL A 112 -2.37 12.43 -0.38
C VAL A 112 -2.17 11.38 0.71
N VAL A 113 -1.88 10.16 0.28
CA VAL A 113 -1.38 9.06 1.10
C VAL A 113 0.00 8.70 0.57
N VAL A 114 0.98 8.61 1.49
CA VAL A 114 2.31 8.13 1.18
C VAL A 114 2.44 6.72 1.73
N GLU A 115 2.78 5.79 0.86
CA GLU A 115 3.03 4.40 1.22
C GLU A 115 4.47 4.04 0.90
N THR A 116 5.20 3.57 1.89
CA THR A 116 6.60 3.12 1.74
C THR A 116 6.63 1.61 1.88
N HIS A 117 7.17 0.91 0.88
CA HIS A 117 7.35 -0.54 0.90
C HIS A 117 8.72 -0.89 1.48
N GLU A 118 8.87 -2.13 1.97
CA GLU A 118 10.13 -2.63 2.54
C GLU A 118 11.33 -2.52 1.58
N ASP A 119 11.10 -2.62 0.26
CA ASP A 119 12.14 -2.45 -0.76
C ASP A 119 12.56 -0.97 -0.98
N GLY A 120 11.99 -0.05 -0.20
CA GLY A 120 12.21 1.39 -0.31
C GLY A 120 11.34 2.08 -1.36
N THR A 121 10.57 1.35 -2.17
CA THR A 121 9.64 1.95 -3.13
C THR A 121 8.62 2.82 -2.39
N GLN A 122 8.48 4.07 -2.82
CA GLN A 122 7.47 4.98 -2.27
C GLN A 122 6.37 5.23 -3.30
N TRP A 123 5.13 5.24 -2.83
CA TRP A 123 3.95 5.64 -3.58
C TRP A 123 3.36 6.90 -2.97
N VAL A 124 3.11 7.91 -3.81
CA VAL A 124 2.35 9.10 -3.42
C VAL A 124 1.04 9.09 -4.18
N ILE A 125 -0.05 8.85 -3.47
CA ILE A 125 -1.36 8.55 -4.04
C ILE A 125 -2.34 9.62 -3.60
N ASN A 126 -3.14 10.14 -4.52
CA ASN A 126 -4.26 11.01 -4.18
C ASN A 126 -5.18 10.31 -3.17
N ARG A 127 -5.57 11.00 -2.09
CA ARG A 127 -6.30 10.38 -0.98
C ARG A 127 -7.65 9.80 -1.40
N ASP A 128 -8.44 10.53 -2.20
CA ASP A 128 -9.72 10.04 -2.70
C ASP A 128 -9.53 8.79 -3.56
N ARG A 129 -8.49 8.78 -4.41
CA ARG A 129 -8.12 7.59 -5.19
C ARG A 129 -7.76 6.41 -4.29
N TYR A 130 -6.97 6.65 -3.25
CA TYR A 130 -6.56 5.62 -2.30
C TYR A 130 -7.79 4.98 -1.61
N GLU A 131 -8.74 5.81 -1.19
CA GLU A 131 -9.93 5.37 -0.46
C GLU A 131 -10.97 4.71 -1.37
N THR A 132 -11.14 5.18 -2.62
CA THR A 132 -12.27 4.75 -3.48
C THR A 132 -11.90 3.81 -4.63
N ARG A 133 -10.61 3.67 -4.99
CA ARG A 133 -10.18 2.92 -6.19
C ARG A 133 -9.12 1.85 -5.90
N VAL A 134 -9.42 0.90 -5.02
CA VAL A 134 -8.50 -0.15 -4.55
C VAL A 134 -7.70 -0.82 -5.68
N ASP A 135 -8.37 -1.31 -6.72
CA ASP A 135 -7.74 -2.02 -7.84
C ASP A 135 -6.86 -1.15 -8.75
N ARG A 136 -6.97 0.18 -8.62
CA ARG A 136 -6.27 1.17 -9.45
C ARG A 136 -5.37 2.10 -8.62
N ARG A 137 -5.13 1.79 -7.34
CA ARG A 137 -4.24 2.59 -6.46
C ARG A 137 -2.84 2.74 -7.03
N TYR A 138 -2.29 1.67 -7.58
CA TYR A 138 -0.86 1.55 -7.94
C TYR A 138 -0.61 1.58 -9.45
N THR A 139 -1.38 2.35 -10.21
CA THR A 139 -1.09 2.57 -11.64
C THR A 139 -0.46 3.93 -11.89
N THR A 140 0.60 3.93 -12.70
CA THR A 140 1.30 5.13 -13.18
C THR A 140 0.80 5.59 -14.55
N SER A 141 -0.10 4.84 -15.20
CA SER A 141 -0.66 5.19 -16.52
C SER A 141 -1.84 6.16 -16.45
N GLU A 142 -2.32 6.48 -15.25
CA GLU A 142 -3.46 7.35 -14.98
C GLU A 142 -3.06 8.41 -13.95
N THR A 143 -3.80 9.52 -13.89
CA THR A 143 -3.56 10.57 -12.89
C THR A 143 -3.90 10.11 -11.47
N GLY A 144 -3.25 10.69 -10.47
CA GLY A 144 -3.56 10.44 -9.06
C GLY A 144 -2.63 9.47 -8.33
N SER A 145 -1.57 8.95 -8.97
CA SER A 145 -0.51 8.20 -8.27
C SER A 145 0.85 8.45 -8.90
N ALA A 146 1.87 8.59 -8.06
CA ALA A 146 3.27 8.61 -8.45
C ALA A 146 4.03 7.48 -7.73
N ARG A 147 4.98 6.86 -8.43
CA ARG A 147 5.89 5.85 -7.90
C ARG A 147 7.32 6.39 -7.93
N ILE A 148 8.01 6.21 -6.81
CA ILE A 148 9.42 6.55 -6.61
C ILE A 148 10.14 5.22 -6.34
N PRO A 149 11.19 4.88 -7.11
CA PRO A 149 11.88 3.60 -6.95
C PRO A 149 12.80 3.66 -5.71
N GLY A 150 13.07 2.50 -5.09
CA GLY A 150 13.74 2.43 -3.79
C GLY A 150 15.21 2.87 -3.77
N GLU A 151 15.84 3.10 -4.93
CA GLU A 151 17.21 3.65 -5.01
C GLU A 151 17.27 5.15 -4.75
N THR A 152 16.14 5.83 -4.58
CA THR A 152 16.05 7.25 -4.22
C THR A 152 14.87 7.51 -3.29
N SER A 153 14.92 8.62 -2.56
CA SER A 153 13.80 9.05 -1.72
C SER A 153 13.19 10.37 -2.23
N LEU A 154 11.96 10.62 -1.82
CA LEU A 154 11.32 11.94 -2.02
C LEU A 154 12.14 13.08 -1.39
N HIS A 155 12.87 12.81 -0.31
CA HIS A 155 13.76 13.80 0.30
C HIS A 155 14.98 14.09 -0.57
N ASP A 156 15.64 13.06 -1.09
CA ASP A 156 16.80 13.23 -1.99
C ASP A 156 16.43 13.98 -3.27
N ILE A 157 15.25 13.65 -3.84
CA ILE A 157 14.73 14.37 -5.00
C ILE A 157 14.48 15.83 -4.63
N TYR A 158 13.81 16.11 -3.52
CA TYR A 158 13.57 17.47 -3.07
C TYR A 158 14.88 18.25 -2.91
N GLU A 159 15.89 17.71 -2.23
CA GLU A 159 17.18 18.36 -2.00
C GLU A 159 17.98 18.59 -3.28
N SER A 160 17.94 17.65 -4.23
CA SER A 160 18.66 17.76 -5.51
C SER A 160 18.15 18.87 -6.43
N LEU A 161 16.92 19.33 -6.23
CA LEU A 161 16.28 20.35 -7.06
C LEU A 161 16.51 21.76 -6.49
N GLY A 162 16.41 22.76 -7.37
CA GLY A 162 16.55 24.16 -6.99
C GLY A 162 15.43 24.70 -6.10
N ASP A 163 15.50 25.99 -5.78
CA ASP A 163 14.57 26.64 -4.84
C ASP A 163 13.10 26.58 -5.28
N THR A 164 12.83 26.57 -6.58
CA THR A 164 11.47 26.38 -7.12
C THR A 164 11.40 25.05 -7.85
N ILE A 165 10.52 24.17 -7.39
CA ILE A 165 10.30 22.83 -7.91
C ILE A 165 9.00 22.82 -8.69
N THR A 166 9.09 22.63 -10.00
CA THR A 166 7.95 22.56 -10.93
C THR A 166 7.61 21.13 -11.31
N GLU A 167 6.44 20.91 -11.93
CA GLU A 167 6.11 19.64 -12.57
C GLU A 167 7.19 19.20 -13.57
N ALA A 168 7.73 20.14 -14.36
CA ALA A 168 8.75 19.86 -15.35
C ALA A 168 10.06 19.36 -14.72
N ASN A 169 10.44 19.91 -13.56
CA ASN A 169 11.62 19.42 -12.84
C ASN A 169 11.43 17.98 -12.38
N LEU A 170 10.28 17.64 -11.81
CA LEU A 170 9.97 16.30 -11.34
C LEU A 170 9.85 15.28 -12.48
N ARG A 171 9.33 15.68 -13.65
CA ARG A 171 9.28 14.81 -14.84
C ARG A 171 10.66 14.40 -15.35
N ASN A 172 11.71 15.16 -15.02
CA ASN A 172 13.09 14.86 -15.38
C ASN A 172 13.81 13.99 -14.33
N THR A 173 13.08 13.44 -13.35
CA THR A 173 13.61 12.54 -12.31
C THR A 173 13.22 11.09 -12.59
N THR A 174 13.49 10.20 -11.64
CA THR A 174 13.12 8.78 -11.68
C THR A 174 11.64 8.52 -11.34
N ILE A 175 10.86 9.55 -11.00
CA ILE A 175 9.45 9.41 -10.64
C ILE A 175 8.64 8.93 -11.85
N ALA A 176 7.87 7.85 -11.66
CA ALA A 176 6.90 7.36 -12.64
C ALA A 176 5.48 7.79 -12.26
N GLY A 177 4.67 8.17 -13.26
CA GLY A 177 3.26 8.54 -13.06
C GLY A 177 3.02 10.03 -12.84
N ASP A 178 2.05 10.36 -11.99
CA ASP A 178 1.55 11.72 -11.82
C ASP A 178 2.36 12.53 -10.79
N VAL A 179 3.40 13.21 -11.26
CA VAL A 179 4.29 14.05 -10.45
C VAL A 179 3.56 15.16 -9.65
N ARG A 180 2.31 15.48 -9.99
CA ARG A 180 1.50 16.44 -9.21
C ARG A 180 1.23 15.94 -7.79
N GLN A 181 1.12 14.63 -7.61
CA GLN A 181 0.94 14.06 -6.27
C GLN A 181 2.18 14.31 -5.41
N VAL A 182 3.38 14.30 -6.01
CA VAL A 182 4.63 14.61 -5.32
C VAL A 182 4.72 16.09 -4.93
N LEU A 183 4.33 17.01 -5.83
CA LEU A 183 4.23 18.43 -5.47
C LEU A 183 3.23 18.67 -4.33
N ASP A 184 2.08 18.00 -4.39
CA ASP A 184 1.07 18.11 -3.35
C ASP A 184 1.58 17.55 -2.02
N TYR A 185 2.31 16.44 -2.05
CA TYR A 185 2.98 15.89 -0.87
C TYR A 185 3.96 16.87 -0.25
N TYR A 186 4.88 17.47 -1.04
CA TYR A 186 5.79 18.49 -0.53
C TYR A 186 5.04 19.66 0.13
N ARG A 187 3.89 20.05 -0.44
CA ARG A 187 3.05 21.13 0.09
C ARG A 187 2.40 20.79 1.44
N VAL A 188 1.93 19.55 1.62
CA VAL A 188 1.12 19.18 2.80
C VAL A 188 1.91 18.49 3.91
N SER A 189 3.09 17.95 3.61
CA SER A 189 3.96 17.32 4.60
C SER A 189 4.79 18.35 5.35
N SER A 190 4.82 18.25 6.68
CA SER A 190 5.65 19.10 7.54
C SER A 190 7.14 18.83 7.40
N THR A 191 7.52 17.73 6.76
CA THR A 191 8.93 17.36 6.53
C THR A 191 9.59 18.27 5.49
N PHE A 192 8.81 18.92 4.62
CA PHE A 192 9.32 19.80 3.58
C PHE A 192 9.00 21.26 3.89
N GLU A 193 10.02 22.08 4.03
CA GLU A 193 9.84 23.51 4.23
C GLU A 193 9.59 24.19 2.87
N CYS A 194 8.34 24.17 2.39
CA CYS A 194 8.00 24.82 1.14
C CYS A 194 6.66 25.57 1.19
N VAL A 195 6.39 26.36 0.15
CA VAL A 195 5.11 27.04 -0.07
C VAL A 195 4.65 26.82 -1.52
N PRO A 196 3.34 26.65 -1.76
CA PRO A 196 2.82 26.56 -3.11
C PRO A 196 3.03 27.89 -3.84
N VAL A 197 3.47 27.82 -5.09
CA VAL A 197 3.63 28.97 -5.98
C VAL A 197 3.14 28.64 -7.38
N THR A 198 2.78 29.65 -8.14
CA THR A 198 2.52 29.53 -9.57
C THR A 198 3.67 30.19 -10.31
N THR A 199 4.26 29.49 -11.28
CA THR A 199 5.31 30.04 -12.15
C THR A 199 4.71 31.06 -13.14
N ASP A 200 5.57 31.86 -13.78
CA ASP A 200 5.14 32.84 -14.79
C ASP A 200 4.37 32.18 -15.95
N ASP A 201 4.72 30.93 -16.27
CA ASP A 201 4.05 30.10 -17.29
C ASP A 201 2.79 29.39 -16.77
N GLN A 202 2.22 29.84 -15.64
CA GLN A 202 1.00 29.30 -15.01
C GLN A 202 1.10 27.82 -14.57
N GLN A 203 2.31 27.28 -14.38
CA GLN A 203 2.50 25.92 -13.87
C GLN A 203 2.46 25.90 -12.34
N LEU A 204 1.85 24.84 -11.79
CA LEU A 204 1.92 24.52 -10.37
C LEU A 204 3.35 24.17 -9.96
N ALA A 205 3.78 24.73 -8.84
CA ALA A 205 5.11 24.51 -8.28
C ALA A 205 5.09 24.65 -6.75
N VAL A 206 6.18 24.23 -6.12
CA VAL A 206 6.49 24.57 -4.72
C VAL A 206 7.80 25.32 -4.66
N ARG A 207 7.92 26.29 -3.75
CA ARG A 207 9.15 27.01 -3.48
C ARG A 207 9.67 26.65 -2.09
N LYS A 208 10.92 26.20 -2.01
CA LYS A 208 11.62 25.96 -0.74
C LYS A 208 11.66 27.26 0.07
N ARG A 209 11.40 27.18 1.37
CA ARG A 209 11.62 28.30 2.27
C ARG A 209 13.12 28.39 2.50
N THR A 210 13.78 29.38 1.92
CA THR A 210 15.15 29.69 2.31
C THR A 210 15.11 30.16 3.76
N GLN A 211 15.86 29.50 4.65
CA GLN A 211 16.16 30.11 5.95
C GLN A 211 16.78 31.47 5.66
N ALA A 212 16.10 32.54 6.09
CA ALA A 212 16.68 33.87 6.04
C ALA A 212 18.01 33.79 6.79
N THR A 213 19.12 33.95 6.08
CA THR A 213 20.43 34.16 6.69
C THR A 213 20.25 35.30 7.68
N GLN A 214 20.27 34.98 8.98
CA GLN A 214 20.34 36.00 10.01
C GLN A 214 21.70 36.66 9.83
N SER A 215 21.68 37.80 9.14
CA SER A 215 22.78 38.75 9.01
C SER A 215 23.12 39.38 10.35
#